data_AF-A0A8S3YIC8-F1
#
_entry.id   AF-A0A8S3YIC8-F1
#
_cell.length_a   1.000
_cell.length_b   1.000
_cell.length_c   1.000
_cell.angle_alpha   90.00
_cell.angle_beta   90.00
_cell.angle_gamma   90.00
#
_symmetry.space_group_name_H-M   'P 1'
#
loop_
_entity.id
_entity.type
_entity.pdbx_description
1 polymer ?
#
loop_
_entity_poly.entity_id
_entity_poly.type
_entity_poly.pdbx_seq_one_letter_code
_entity_poly.pdbx_strand_id
1 'polypeptide(L)'
;MDVARRGRRKDDLSLWWWTAWVILLLSMQTKVVYTVDMWWQLGVQGLEKWKNPQLLILGAQPICTQLKGLSAGQIKFCQRYHDHMPSIGRGAKLGIAECQWQFRMRRWNCSTVQDSSVFGPVLNIASREAAFTHAISAAGVVHAVSRSCREGDLSTCGCSRARRPKDLHRDWIWGGCGDNIEYGYRFAKAFVDVREKERNHPRHSRDLGRMLMNLHNNEAGRK
;
A
#
# COMPACT_ATOMS: atom_id res chain seq x y z
N MET A 1 -65.07 -54.93 12.44
CA MET A 1 -65.00 -53.47 12.58
C MET A 1 -63.57 -53.10 12.86
N ASP A 2 -62.94 -52.48 11.86
CA ASP A 2 -61.49 -52.36 11.68
C ASP A 2 -60.78 -51.43 12.65
N VAL A 3 -59.57 -51.84 13.04
CA VAL A 3 -58.57 -51.02 13.75
C VAL A 3 -57.66 -50.35 12.72
N ALA A 4 -57.88 -49.06 12.44
CA ALA A 4 -57.00 -48.27 11.59
C ALA A 4 -55.82 -47.68 12.40
N ARG A 5 -54.65 -48.33 12.35
CA ARG A 5 -53.37 -47.72 12.81
C ARG A 5 -52.78 -46.85 11.70
N ARG A 6 -52.85 -45.53 11.87
CA ARG A 6 -52.15 -44.52 11.03
C ARG A 6 -50.63 -44.66 11.20
N GLY A 7 -49.96 -45.21 10.20
CA GLY A 7 -48.50 -45.13 10.06
C GLY A 7 -48.08 -43.69 9.75
N ARG A 8 -47.41 -43.05 10.70
CA ARG A 8 -46.70 -41.78 10.51
C ARG A 8 -45.21 -42.08 10.69
N ARG A 9 -44.33 -41.37 9.97
CA ARG A 9 -42.92 -41.12 10.33
C ARG A 9 -41.86 -42.04 9.68
N LYS A 10 -41.55 -41.82 8.39
CA LYS A 10 -40.22 -42.14 7.80
C LYS A 10 -39.67 -41.07 6.85
N ASP A 11 -40.53 -40.27 6.21
CA ASP A 11 -40.09 -39.31 5.19
C ASP A 11 -39.50 -38.00 5.75
N ASP A 12 -39.93 -37.60 6.96
CA ASP A 12 -39.45 -36.37 7.61
C ASP A 12 -37.95 -36.41 7.86
N LEU A 13 -37.41 -37.54 8.33
CA LEU A 13 -36.02 -37.61 8.78
C LEU A 13 -35.04 -37.34 7.63
N SER A 14 -35.36 -37.78 6.42
CA SER A 14 -34.53 -37.51 5.23
C SER A 14 -34.47 -36.03 4.90
N LEU A 15 -35.61 -35.32 5.02
CA LEU A 15 -35.71 -33.90 4.72
C LEU A 15 -34.92 -33.05 5.74
N TRP A 16 -34.87 -33.47 7.00
CA TRP A 16 -34.04 -32.86 8.04
C TRP A 16 -32.54 -33.01 7.75
N TRP A 17 -32.10 -34.19 7.30
CA TRP A 17 -30.70 -34.37 6.91
C TRP A 17 -30.35 -33.56 5.66
N TRP A 18 -31.21 -33.55 4.64
CA TRP A 18 -30.99 -32.76 3.42
C TRP A 18 -30.94 -31.25 3.71
N THR A 19 -31.84 -30.73 4.53
CA THR A 19 -31.82 -29.31 4.94
C THR A 19 -30.59 -28.99 5.79
N ALA A 20 -30.19 -29.87 6.71
CA ALA A 20 -28.96 -29.70 7.49
C ALA A 20 -27.71 -29.68 6.59
N TRP A 21 -27.61 -30.58 5.60
CA TRP A 21 -26.50 -30.61 4.64
C TRP A 21 -26.46 -29.37 3.74
N VAL A 22 -27.62 -28.88 3.29
CA VAL A 22 -27.71 -27.64 2.49
C VAL A 22 -27.32 -26.42 3.33
N ILE A 23 -27.72 -26.35 4.61
CA ILE A 23 -27.30 -25.29 5.54
C ILE A 23 -25.80 -25.40 5.84
N LEU A 24 -25.24 -26.61 5.96
CA LEU A 24 -23.81 -26.82 6.16
C LEU A 24 -23.01 -26.35 4.94
N LEU A 25 -23.46 -26.70 3.72
CA LEU A 25 -22.87 -26.26 2.46
C LEU A 25 -23.00 -24.75 2.24
N LEU A 26 -24.13 -24.14 2.62
CA LEU A 26 -24.34 -22.69 2.55
C LEU A 26 -23.55 -21.92 3.62
N SER A 27 -23.22 -22.55 4.75
CA SER A 27 -22.38 -21.96 5.80
C SER A 27 -20.88 -22.11 5.54
N MET A 28 -20.48 -23.00 4.62
CA MET A 28 -19.14 -23.03 4.03
C MET A 28 -18.92 -21.90 3.01
N GLN A 29 -19.20 -20.66 3.41
CA GLN A 29 -18.57 -19.52 2.75
C GLN A 29 -17.14 -19.43 3.28
N THR A 30 -16.18 -20.02 2.57
CA THR A 30 -14.78 -19.66 2.75
C THR A 30 -14.68 -18.16 2.49
N LYS A 31 -14.60 -17.35 3.54
CA LYS A 31 -14.19 -15.95 3.39
C LYS A 31 -12.76 -16.02 2.87
N VAL A 32 -12.60 -15.92 1.55
CA VAL A 32 -11.30 -15.68 0.93
C VAL A 32 -10.84 -14.35 1.51
N VAL A 33 -9.93 -14.41 2.49
CA VAL A 33 -9.24 -13.23 2.98
C VAL A 33 -8.30 -12.84 1.85
N TYR A 34 -8.75 -11.92 1.00
CA TYR A 34 -7.89 -11.31 0.00
C TYR A 34 -6.80 -10.54 0.74
N THR A 35 -5.59 -11.12 0.81
CA THR A 35 -4.41 -10.37 1.24
C THR A 35 -4.14 -9.32 0.19
N VAL A 36 -4.37 -8.06 0.54
CA VAL A 36 -4.14 -6.93 -0.36
C VAL A 36 -2.64 -6.67 -0.37
N ASP A 37 -1.92 -7.30 -1.30
CA ASP A 37 -0.53 -7.02 -1.62
C ASP A 37 -0.33 -5.50 -1.79
N MET A 38 0.51 -4.86 -0.97
CA MET A 38 0.74 -3.41 -0.96
C MET A 38 2.19 -3.05 -1.28
N TRP A 39 2.40 -1.92 -1.95
CA TRP A 39 3.74 -1.46 -2.35
C TRP A 39 4.67 -1.13 -1.17
N TRP A 40 4.12 -0.94 0.03
CA TRP A 40 4.90 -0.79 1.26
C TRP A 40 5.83 -1.96 1.55
N GLN A 41 5.56 -3.14 0.98
CA GLN A 41 6.45 -4.31 1.07
C GLN A 41 7.87 -4.02 0.55
N LEU A 42 8.02 -3.03 -0.35
CA LEU A 42 9.32 -2.56 -0.80
C LEU A 42 10.22 -2.09 0.35
N GLY A 43 9.64 -1.55 1.44
CA GLY A 43 10.37 -1.08 2.61
C GLY A 43 10.86 -2.20 3.55
N VAL A 44 10.27 -3.38 3.46
CA VAL A 44 10.63 -4.55 4.29
C VAL A 44 11.60 -5.47 3.56
N GLN A 45 11.33 -5.77 2.28
CA GLN A 45 12.09 -6.77 1.51
C GLN A 45 12.62 -6.24 0.17
N GLY A 46 12.11 -5.11 -0.33
CA GLY A 46 12.46 -4.61 -1.65
C GLY A 46 13.93 -4.22 -1.78
N LEU A 47 14.50 -3.57 -0.76
CA LEU A 47 15.85 -3.00 -0.82
C LEU A 47 16.95 -4.06 -1.06
N GLU A 48 16.79 -5.27 -0.51
CA GLU A 48 17.77 -6.35 -0.66
C GLU A 48 17.78 -6.92 -2.09
N LYS A 49 16.62 -6.93 -2.79
CA LYS A 49 16.56 -7.35 -4.19
C LYS A 49 17.32 -6.40 -5.12
N TRP A 50 17.37 -5.10 -4.79
CA TRP A 50 18.08 -4.09 -5.56
C TRP A 50 19.59 -4.09 -5.33
N LYS A 51 20.04 -4.52 -4.15
CA LYS A 51 21.46 -4.66 -3.82
C LYS A 51 22.13 -5.87 -4.46
N ASN A 52 21.35 -6.87 -4.86
CA ASN A 52 21.85 -8.12 -5.46
C ASN A 52 21.43 -8.26 -6.93
N PRO A 53 22.08 -7.53 -7.87
CA PRO A 53 21.73 -7.51 -9.29
C PRO A 53 22.05 -8.81 -10.05
N GLN A 54 22.52 -9.87 -9.39
CA GLN A 54 22.82 -11.18 -10.03
C GLN A 54 21.58 -11.87 -10.66
N LEU A 55 20.38 -11.30 -10.49
CA LEU A 55 19.15 -11.70 -11.18
C LEU A 55 19.00 -11.09 -12.60
N LEU A 56 19.96 -10.31 -13.10
CA LEU A 56 19.94 -9.73 -14.46
C LEU A 56 20.26 -10.73 -15.60
N ILE A 57 20.41 -12.02 -15.30
CA ILE A 57 20.82 -13.03 -16.28
C ILE A 57 19.63 -13.43 -17.19
N LEU A 58 19.90 -13.46 -18.50
CA LEU A 58 18.98 -13.77 -19.61
C LEU A 58 18.00 -14.91 -19.27
N GLY A 59 16.71 -14.59 -19.22
CA GLY A 59 15.61 -15.52 -18.90
C GLY A 59 14.90 -15.24 -17.56
N ALA A 60 15.46 -14.38 -16.70
CA ALA A 60 14.78 -13.93 -15.48
C ALA A 60 13.64 -12.95 -15.81
N GLN A 61 12.46 -13.14 -15.18
CA GLN A 61 11.37 -12.17 -15.29
C GLN A 61 11.85 -10.75 -14.91
N PRO A 62 11.37 -9.68 -15.56
CA PRO A 62 11.80 -8.32 -15.26
C PRO A 62 11.61 -8.04 -13.75
N ILE A 63 12.65 -7.52 -13.08
CA ILE A 63 12.71 -7.36 -11.61
C ILE A 63 11.43 -6.74 -11.02
N CYS A 64 10.83 -5.79 -11.74
CA CYS A 64 9.58 -5.13 -11.39
C CYS A 64 8.38 -6.07 -11.20
N THR A 65 8.29 -7.16 -11.96
CA THR A 65 7.23 -8.17 -11.84
C THR A 65 7.48 -9.14 -10.67
N GLN A 66 8.72 -9.26 -10.21
CA GLN A 66 9.08 -10.06 -9.05
C GLN A 66 8.90 -9.31 -7.72
N LEU A 67 8.62 -8.00 -7.78
CA LEU A 67 8.33 -7.19 -6.60
C LEU A 67 6.89 -7.44 -6.15
N LYS A 68 6.73 -8.20 -5.08
CA LYS A 68 5.43 -8.39 -4.41
C LYS A 68 4.88 -7.04 -3.94
N GLY A 69 3.57 -6.84 -4.02
CA GLY A 69 2.92 -5.61 -3.54
C GLY A 69 2.60 -4.56 -4.61
N LEU A 70 3.27 -4.59 -5.76
CA LEU A 70 3.04 -3.59 -6.81
C LEU A 70 1.75 -3.84 -7.59
N SER A 71 0.99 -2.77 -7.82
CA SER A 71 -0.14 -2.78 -8.75
C SER A 71 0.33 -2.76 -10.21
N ALA A 72 -0.59 -2.97 -11.16
CA ALA A 72 -0.24 -3.01 -12.58
C ALA A 72 0.33 -1.68 -13.09
N GLY A 73 -0.20 -0.56 -12.62
CA GLY A 73 0.33 0.77 -12.89
C GLY A 73 1.68 1.00 -12.21
N GLN A 74 1.87 0.53 -10.98
CA GLN A 74 3.16 0.65 -10.30
C GLN A 74 4.27 -0.18 -10.97
N ILE A 75 3.94 -1.34 -11.55
CA ILE A 75 4.88 -2.13 -12.36
C ILE A 75 5.33 -1.34 -13.59
N LYS A 76 4.42 -0.65 -14.29
CA LYS A 76 4.76 0.23 -15.41
C LYS A 76 5.66 1.39 -14.97
N PHE A 77 5.41 1.96 -13.79
CA PHE A 77 6.31 2.96 -13.19
C PHE A 77 7.70 2.39 -12.93
N CYS A 78 7.80 1.21 -12.32
CA CYS A 78 9.07 0.55 -12.05
C CYS A 78 9.88 0.29 -13.33
N GLN A 79 9.22 -0.12 -14.42
CA GLN A 79 9.87 -0.34 -15.71
C GLN A 79 10.45 0.96 -16.31
N ARG A 80 9.79 2.10 -16.07
CA ARG A 80 10.21 3.41 -16.61
C ARG A 80 11.21 4.14 -15.71
N TYR A 81 11.07 3.99 -14.39
CA TYR A 81 11.82 4.70 -13.35
C TYR A 81 12.54 3.71 -12.45
N HIS A 82 13.32 2.82 -13.07
CA HIS A 82 14.03 1.73 -12.40
C HIS A 82 14.99 2.25 -11.31
N ASP A 83 15.71 3.34 -11.58
CA ASP A 83 16.61 4.04 -10.65
C ASP A 83 15.89 4.66 -9.44
N HIS A 84 14.57 4.88 -9.50
CA HIS A 84 13.79 5.47 -8.40
C HIS A 84 13.29 4.42 -7.40
N MET A 85 13.23 3.15 -7.80
CA MET A 85 12.66 2.08 -6.98
C MET A 85 13.41 1.85 -5.66
N PRO A 86 14.76 1.93 -5.59
CA PRO A 86 15.46 1.93 -4.31
C PRO A 86 15.03 3.07 -3.38
N SER A 87 14.86 4.29 -3.91
CA SER A 87 14.41 5.45 -3.13
C SER A 87 12.97 5.31 -2.64
N ILE A 88 12.08 4.73 -3.45
CA ILE A 88 10.71 4.39 -3.03
C ILE A 88 10.74 3.38 -1.88
N GLY A 89 11.57 2.33 -1.99
CA GLY A 89 11.75 1.34 -0.93
C GLY A 89 12.27 1.96 0.37
N ARG A 90 13.29 2.83 0.29
CA ARG A 90 13.78 3.61 1.45
C ARG A 90 12.65 4.46 2.05
N GLY A 91 11.87 5.15 1.22
CA GLY A 91 10.75 5.98 1.66
C GLY A 91 9.66 5.17 2.38
N ALA A 92 9.30 4.01 1.85
CA ALA A 92 8.38 3.08 2.51
C ALA A 92 8.91 2.63 3.87
N LYS A 93 10.20 2.24 3.94
CA LYS A 93 10.85 1.81 5.18
C LYS A 93 10.84 2.91 6.24
N LEU A 94 11.14 4.15 5.84
CA LEU A 94 11.08 5.32 6.72
C LEU A 94 9.66 5.56 7.25
N GLY A 95 8.65 5.50 6.37
CA GLY A 95 7.25 5.66 6.77
C GLY A 95 6.78 4.61 7.77
N ILE A 96 7.17 3.34 7.55
CA ILE A 96 6.87 2.23 8.47
C ILE A 96 7.53 2.47 9.83
N ALA A 97 8.83 2.80 9.84
CA ALA A 97 9.59 3.02 11.07
C ALA A 97 9.03 4.20 11.87
N GLU A 98 8.67 5.31 11.20
CA GLU A 98 8.08 6.47 11.85
C GLU A 98 6.68 6.15 12.40
N CYS A 99 5.87 5.37 11.68
CA CYS A 99 4.59 4.92 12.16
C CYS A 99 4.71 4.07 13.44
N GLN A 100 5.65 3.12 13.45
CA GLN A 100 5.96 2.31 14.63
C GLN A 100 6.42 3.19 15.80
N TRP A 101 7.27 4.17 15.52
CA TRP A 101 7.77 5.09 16.53
C TRP A 101 6.64 5.91 17.16
N GLN A 102 5.77 6.52 16.35
CA GLN A 102 4.65 7.34 16.82
C GLN A 102 3.62 6.54 17.64
N PHE A 103 3.41 5.27 17.26
CA PHE A 103 2.39 4.41 17.88
C PHE A 103 2.97 3.41 18.91
N ARG A 104 4.26 3.48 19.26
CA ARG A 104 4.94 2.49 20.11
C ARG A 104 4.27 2.20 21.47
N MET A 105 3.57 3.19 22.04
CA MET A 105 2.83 3.07 23.32
C MET A 105 1.30 3.01 23.15
N ARG A 106 0.80 2.63 21.97
CA ARG A 106 -0.63 2.51 21.66
C ARG A 106 -1.04 1.04 21.53
N ARG A 107 -2.33 0.75 21.69
CA ARG A 107 -2.89 -0.61 21.51
C ARG A 107 -2.62 -1.17 20.12
N TRP A 108 -2.79 -0.33 19.11
CA TRP A 108 -2.28 -0.58 17.77
C TRP A 108 -0.95 0.16 17.63
N ASN A 109 0.14 -0.58 17.50
CA ASN A 109 1.51 -0.06 17.55
C ASN A 109 2.19 0.02 16.16
N CYS A 110 1.41 -0.09 15.09
CA CYS A 110 1.90 -0.07 13.71
C CYS A 110 2.98 -1.14 13.39
N SER A 111 3.01 -2.24 14.14
CA SER A 111 3.91 -3.36 13.85
C SER A 111 3.65 -3.96 12.47
N THR A 112 4.72 -4.40 11.80
CA THR A 112 4.60 -5.07 10.52
C THR A 112 4.14 -6.52 10.70
N VAL A 113 3.17 -6.95 9.91
CA VAL A 113 2.77 -8.37 9.82
C VAL A 113 3.61 -9.11 8.79
N GLN A 114 3.66 -10.44 8.87
CA GLN A 114 4.42 -11.28 7.93
C GLN A 114 3.80 -11.33 6.52
N ASP A 115 2.62 -10.73 6.32
CA ASP A 115 1.91 -10.67 5.05
C ASP A 115 2.39 -9.51 4.16
N SER A 116 2.11 -9.61 2.86
CA SER A 116 2.41 -8.63 1.81
C SER A 116 1.74 -7.25 1.94
N SER A 117 0.82 -7.09 2.90
CA SER A 117 0.13 -5.82 3.18
C SER A 117 0.93 -4.90 4.10
N VAL A 118 1.97 -5.42 4.77
CA VAL A 118 2.79 -4.75 5.80
C VAL A 118 2.03 -4.36 7.07
N PHE A 119 0.92 -3.62 6.99
CA PHE A 119 0.15 -3.18 8.17
C PHE A 119 -1.08 -4.05 8.50
N GLY A 120 -1.33 -5.11 7.72
CA GLY A 120 -2.37 -6.09 8.02
C GLY A 120 -3.81 -5.57 7.84
N PRO A 121 -4.78 -6.11 8.61
CA PRO A 121 -6.21 -5.81 8.42
C PRO A 121 -6.62 -4.36 8.65
N VAL A 122 -5.77 -3.53 9.27
CA VAL A 122 -6.08 -2.10 9.52
C VAL A 122 -6.39 -1.36 8.21
N LEU A 123 -5.82 -1.82 7.10
CA LEU A 123 -6.03 -1.26 5.76
C LEU A 123 -7.39 -1.63 5.15
N ASN A 124 -8.01 -2.69 5.67
CA ASN A 124 -9.33 -3.16 5.23
C ASN A 124 -10.47 -2.35 5.86
N ILE A 125 -10.18 -1.44 6.79
CA ILE A 125 -11.15 -0.54 7.41
C ILE A 125 -10.74 0.93 7.21
N ALA A 126 -11.72 1.82 7.12
CA ALA A 126 -11.48 3.26 6.99
C ALA A 126 -11.28 3.86 8.39
N SER A 127 -10.13 3.57 9.02
CA SER A 127 -9.82 4.03 10.38
C SER A 127 -8.83 5.21 10.40
N ARG A 128 -8.64 5.82 11.57
CA ARG A 128 -7.66 6.91 11.76
C ARG A 128 -6.22 6.42 11.59
N GLU A 129 -5.97 5.17 11.99
CA GLU A 129 -4.69 4.48 11.83
C GLU A 129 -4.40 4.23 10.34
N ALA A 130 -5.40 3.77 9.57
CA ALA A 130 -5.28 3.66 8.12
C ALA A 130 -4.96 5.01 7.48
N ALA A 131 -5.67 6.09 7.89
CA ALA A 131 -5.38 7.43 7.39
C ALA A 131 -3.94 7.87 7.67
N PHE A 132 -3.44 7.62 8.87
CA PHE A 132 -2.06 7.94 9.24
C PHE A 132 -1.04 7.13 8.42
N THR A 133 -1.24 5.82 8.25
CA THR A 133 -0.32 4.96 7.45
C THR A 133 -0.20 5.43 6.00
N HIS A 134 -1.31 5.81 5.36
CA HIS A 134 -1.32 6.39 4.02
C HIS A 134 -0.54 7.71 3.96
N ALA A 135 -0.79 8.62 4.91
CA ALA A 135 -0.10 9.90 4.97
C ALA A 135 1.41 9.74 5.20
N ILE A 136 1.82 9.04 6.25
CA ILE A 136 3.24 8.92 6.62
C ILE A 136 4.06 8.17 5.57
N SER A 137 3.45 7.19 4.89
CA SER A 137 4.13 6.46 3.82
C SER A 137 4.28 7.31 2.56
N ALA A 138 3.29 8.12 2.21
CA ALA A 138 3.40 9.07 1.10
C ALA A 138 4.46 10.14 1.40
N ALA A 139 4.49 10.65 2.64
CA ALA A 139 5.52 11.56 3.14
C ALA A 139 6.93 10.95 3.03
N GLY A 140 7.07 9.68 3.43
CA GLY A 140 8.33 8.94 3.36
C GLY A 140 8.87 8.85 1.93
N VAL A 141 8.01 8.62 0.93
CA VAL A 141 8.42 8.60 -0.49
C VAL A 141 8.85 9.99 -0.96
N VAL A 142 8.11 11.05 -0.63
CA VAL A 142 8.51 12.44 -0.96
C VAL A 142 9.89 12.73 -0.39
N HIS A 143 10.09 12.44 0.90
CA HIS A 143 11.36 12.67 1.58
C HIS A 143 12.51 11.92 0.92
N ALA A 144 12.38 10.61 0.73
CA ALA A 144 13.45 9.78 0.20
C ALA A 144 13.80 10.12 -1.26
N VAL A 145 12.81 10.38 -2.11
CA VAL A 145 13.06 10.75 -3.52
C VAL A 145 13.70 12.14 -3.60
N SER A 146 13.20 13.12 -2.85
CA SER A 146 13.76 14.48 -2.85
C SER A 146 15.21 14.52 -2.41
N ARG A 147 15.56 13.70 -1.41
CA ARG A 147 16.94 13.54 -0.93
C ARG A 147 17.82 12.81 -1.93
N SER A 148 17.30 11.77 -2.58
CA SER A 148 18.03 11.05 -3.63
C SER A 148 18.36 11.97 -4.82
N CYS A 149 17.47 12.92 -5.16
CA CYS A 149 17.76 13.96 -6.15
C CYS A 149 18.92 14.88 -5.72
N ARG A 150 18.98 15.26 -4.44
CA ARG A 150 20.07 16.09 -3.90
C ARG A 150 21.41 15.35 -3.92
N GLU A 151 21.39 14.05 -3.66
CA GLU A 151 22.57 13.19 -3.60
C GLU A 151 23.09 12.79 -4.98
N GLY A 152 22.30 12.99 -6.04
CA GLY A 152 22.66 12.60 -7.41
C GLY A 152 22.42 11.12 -7.70
N ASP A 153 21.69 10.42 -6.84
CA ASP A 153 21.31 9.01 -7.01
C ASP A 153 20.38 8.78 -8.22
N LEU A 154 19.66 9.82 -8.64
CA LEU A 154 18.60 9.74 -9.66
C LEU A 154 18.99 10.51 -10.91
N SER A 155 18.89 9.86 -12.07
CA SER A 155 19.33 10.43 -13.35
C SER A 155 18.45 11.58 -13.87
N THR A 156 17.21 11.66 -13.40
CA THR A 156 16.18 12.57 -13.95
C THR A 156 15.97 13.86 -13.14
N CYS A 157 16.64 14.00 -12.01
CA CYS A 157 16.52 15.16 -11.13
C CYS A 157 17.88 15.55 -10.54
N GLY A 158 17.91 16.70 -9.87
CA GLY A 158 19.08 17.21 -9.16
C GLY A 158 18.64 18.09 -7.99
N CYS A 159 19.54 18.96 -7.53
CA CYS A 159 19.27 19.91 -6.45
C CYS A 159 17.98 20.73 -6.66
N SER A 160 17.38 21.14 -5.55
CA SER A 160 16.25 22.06 -5.55
C SER A 160 16.55 23.35 -6.29
N ARG A 161 15.58 23.83 -7.08
CA ARG A 161 15.60 25.16 -7.73
C ARG A 161 14.85 26.21 -6.91
N ALA A 162 14.64 25.95 -5.61
CA ALA A 162 13.96 26.87 -4.72
C ALA A 162 14.67 28.22 -4.68
N ARG A 163 13.88 29.29 -4.87
CA ARG A 163 14.37 30.65 -4.73
C ARG A 163 14.71 30.94 -3.29
N ARG A 164 15.62 31.88 -3.07
CA ARG A 164 15.90 32.45 -1.76
C ARG A 164 14.57 32.85 -1.05
N PRO A 165 14.33 32.39 0.19
CA PRO A 165 13.18 32.82 0.97
C PRO A 165 13.16 34.34 1.16
N LYS A 166 11.98 34.96 1.06
CA LYS A 166 11.83 36.43 1.16
C LYS A 166 12.13 36.95 2.57
N ASP A 167 11.92 36.10 3.56
CA ASP A 167 12.12 36.30 4.99
C ASP A 167 13.56 36.00 5.45
N LEU A 168 14.43 35.49 4.58
CA LEU A 168 15.82 35.22 4.95
C LEU A 168 16.60 36.53 5.11
N HIS A 169 17.15 36.73 6.31
CA HIS A 169 17.95 37.91 6.68
C HIS A 169 19.04 38.21 5.63
N ARG A 170 19.20 39.48 5.26
CA ARG A 170 20.06 39.90 4.13
C ARG A 170 21.50 39.44 4.26
N ASP A 171 22.02 39.39 5.48
CA ASP A 171 23.40 38.97 5.77
C ASP A 171 23.65 37.46 5.54
N TRP A 172 22.59 36.65 5.46
CA TRP A 172 22.71 35.22 5.24
C TRP A 172 22.77 34.93 3.76
N ILE A 173 23.73 34.13 3.32
CA ILE A 173 23.86 33.70 1.91
C ILE A 173 22.96 32.48 1.69
N TRP A 174 22.10 32.55 0.67
CA TRP A 174 21.32 31.39 0.23
C TRP A 174 22.09 30.62 -0.83
N GLY A 175 22.29 29.33 -0.62
CA GLY A 175 23.03 28.49 -1.56
C GLY A 175 23.12 27.04 -1.10
N GLY A 176 23.97 26.28 -1.78
CA GLY A 176 24.12 24.84 -1.58
C GLY A 176 23.13 24.01 -2.40
N CYS A 177 23.19 22.69 -2.19
CA CYS A 177 22.29 21.73 -2.83
C CYS A 177 21.24 21.27 -1.82
N GLY A 178 20.01 21.79 -1.94
CA GLY A 178 18.87 21.38 -1.11
C GLY A 178 18.06 20.23 -1.72
N ASP A 179 17.27 19.55 -0.89
CA ASP A 179 16.35 18.48 -1.31
C ASP A 179 15.31 19.01 -2.31
N ASN A 180 15.10 18.27 -3.42
CA ASN A 180 14.19 18.69 -4.49
C ASN A 180 12.75 18.24 -4.21
N ILE A 181 12.11 18.94 -3.26
CA ILE A 181 10.76 18.61 -2.77
C ILE A 181 9.70 18.67 -3.88
N GLU A 182 9.82 19.59 -4.83
CA GLU A 182 8.87 19.69 -5.94
C GLU A 182 8.88 18.43 -6.82
N TYR A 183 10.08 17.91 -7.14
CA TYR A 183 10.22 16.67 -7.87
C TYR A 183 9.66 15.49 -7.04
N GLY A 184 10.07 15.38 -5.77
CA GLY A 184 9.63 14.32 -4.87
C GLY A 184 8.11 14.27 -4.70
N TYR A 185 7.47 15.42 -4.53
CA TYR A 185 6.01 15.56 -4.46
C TYR A 185 5.33 15.02 -5.73
N ARG A 186 5.76 15.47 -6.91
CA ARG A 186 5.17 15.08 -8.20
C ARG A 186 5.34 13.58 -8.45
N PHE A 187 6.53 13.06 -8.17
CA PHE A 187 6.84 11.64 -8.32
C PHE A 187 6.01 10.79 -7.36
N ALA A 188 6.00 11.12 -6.07
CA ALA A 188 5.24 10.39 -5.06
C ALA A 188 3.74 10.38 -5.37
N LYS A 189 3.19 11.53 -5.81
CA LYS A 189 1.78 11.61 -6.26
C LYS A 189 1.51 10.64 -7.42
N ALA A 190 2.39 10.59 -8.41
CA ALA A 190 2.23 9.75 -9.57
C ALA A 190 2.32 8.25 -9.21
N PHE A 191 3.28 7.86 -8.38
CA PHE A 191 3.51 6.46 -8.01
C PHE A 191 2.55 5.93 -6.93
N VAL A 192 2.25 6.70 -5.88
CA VAL A 192 1.43 6.24 -4.75
C VAL A 192 -0.05 6.21 -5.14
N ASP A 193 -0.54 7.21 -5.88
CA ASP A 193 -1.97 7.32 -6.21
C ASP A 193 -2.39 6.43 -7.38
N VAL A 194 -1.45 5.91 -8.19
CA VAL A 194 -1.80 5.10 -9.39
C VAL A 194 -2.63 3.87 -9.01
N ARG A 195 -2.29 3.22 -7.89
CA ARG A 195 -3.00 2.05 -7.41
C ARG A 195 -4.47 2.33 -7.08
N GLU A 196 -4.72 3.44 -6.37
CA GLU A 196 -6.09 3.83 -6.00
C GLU A 196 -6.91 4.15 -7.26
N LYS A 197 -6.27 4.71 -8.30
CA LYS A 197 -6.92 5.12 -9.56
C LYS A 197 -7.08 4.01 -10.60
N GLU A 198 -6.42 2.87 -10.43
CA GLU A 198 -6.51 1.74 -11.38
C GLU A 198 -7.88 1.07 -11.39
N ARG A 199 -8.66 1.22 -10.31
CA ARG A 199 -9.99 0.61 -10.17
C ARG A 199 -11.06 1.69 -10.27
N ASN A 200 -12.04 1.44 -11.14
CA ASN A 200 -13.24 2.25 -11.19
C ASN A 200 -14.26 1.72 -10.17
N HIS A 201 -14.79 2.61 -9.36
CA HIS A 201 -15.81 2.28 -8.37
C HIS A 201 -17.14 2.95 -8.73
N PRO A 202 -18.29 2.27 -8.55
CA PRO A 202 -19.59 2.88 -8.78
C PRO A 202 -19.80 4.15 -7.93
N ARG A 203 -20.54 5.12 -8.48
CA ARG A 203 -20.91 6.33 -7.73
C ARG A 203 -21.66 5.95 -6.45
N HIS A 204 -21.41 6.71 -5.38
CA HIS A 204 -21.97 6.48 -4.04
C HIS A 204 -21.66 5.11 -3.40
N SER A 205 -20.68 4.36 -3.93
CA SER A 205 -20.23 3.12 -3.28
C SER A 205 -19.30 3.39 -2.10
N ARG A 206 -19.31 2.49 -1.13
CA ARG A 206 -18.36 2.51 0.00
C ARG A 206 -16.91 2.47 -0.47
N ASP A 207 -16.63 1.71 -1.52
CA ASP A 207 -15.28 1.56 -2.06
C ASP A 207 -14.79 2.85 -2.75
N LEU A 208 -15.68 3.56 -3.45
CA LEU A 208 -15.39 4.90 -3.95
C LEU A 208 -15.04 5.86 -2.79
N GLY A 209 -15.81 5.83 -1.70
CA GLY A 209 -15.51 6.63 -0.50
C GLY A 209 -14.14 6.32 0.10
N ARG A 210 -13.78 5.03 0.17
CA ARG A 210 -12.46 4.59 0.64
C ARG A 210 -11.33 5.04 -0.27
N MET A 211 -11.46 4.86 -1.58
CA MET A 211 -10.48 5.31 -2.56
C MET A 211 -10.23 6.83 -2.43
N LEU A 212 -11.30 7.64 -2.32
CA LEU A 212 -11.19 9.09 -2.16
C LEU A 212 -10.52 9.47 -0.83
N MET A 213 -10.84 8.76 0.26
CA MET A 213 -10.18 8.92 1.55
C MET A 213 -8.68 8.62 1.45
N ASN A 214 -8.29 7.51 0.81
CA ASN A 214 -6.89 7.14 0.62
C ASN A 214 -6.13 8.19 -0.19
N LEU A 215 -6.71 8.67 -1.30
CA LEU A 215 -6.14 9.76 -2.10
C LEU A 215 -5.96 11.05 -1.29
N HIS A 216 -6.95 11.40 -0.46
CA HIS A 216 -6.87 12.55 0.43
C HIS A 216 -5.75 12.40 1.47
N ASN A 217 -5.65 11.24 2.13
CA ASN A 217 -4.62 10.97 3.13
C ASN A 217 -3.22 10.96 2.52
N ASN A 218 -3.06 10.35 1.34
CA ASN A 218 -1.79 10.39 0.61
C ASN A 218 -1.40 11.85 0.30
N GLU A 219 -2.35 12.69 -0.13
CA GLU A 219 -2.11 14.11 -0.38
C GLU A 219 -1.74 14.89 0.88
N ALA A 220 -2.42 14.61 2.00
CA ALA A 220 -2.12 15.22 3.29
C ALA A 220 -0.68 14.92 3.74
N GLY A 221 -0.18 13.71 3.49
CA GLY A 221 1.20 13.36 3.81
C GLY A 221 2.25 13.94 2.87
N ARG A 222 1.89 14.28 1.63
CA ARG A 222 2.84 14.86 0.66
C ARG A 222 3.07 16.36 0.85
N LYS A 223 2.14 17.06 1.48
CA LYS A 223 2.21 18.51 1.73
C LYS A 223 3.00 18.82 2.99
#